data_AF-A0A5B9VX86-F1
#
_entry.id   AF-A0A5B9VX86-F1
#
_cell.length_a   1.000
_cell.length_b   1.000
_cell.length_c   1.000
_cell.angle_alpha   90.00
_cell.angle_beta   90.00
_cell.angle_gamma   90.00
#
_symmetry.space_group_name_H-M   'P 1'
#
loop_
_entity.id
_entity.type
_entity.pdbx_description
1 polymer ?
#
loop_
_entity_poly.entity_id
_entity_poly.type
_entity_poly.pdbx_seq_one_letter_code
_entity_poly.pdbx_strand_id
1 'polypeptide(L)'
;MGHWGVRSYENDDADDALDAGFEEACGEEYEALMDDRNPLPFDQVQGKLASGKTLEAAVRALEEMVGGPFDAEPGRWDPEARLAMAGVVVRHAEFGVPIPPPLRDRAIACLEGEEIEWDEATKRRLRREKEIALLRRAAGGPGSS
;
A
#
# COMPACT_ATOMS: atom_id res chain seq x y z
N MET A 1 -8.19 -14.54 12.84
CA MET A 1 -9.25 -13.89 12.07
C MET A 1 -8.65 -12.56 11.69
N GLY A 2 -8.23 -12.41 10.43
CA GLY A 2 -7.46 -11.25 10.02
C GLY A 2 -8.24 -9.96 10.10
N HIS A 3 -7.55 -8.83 10.20
CA HIS A 3 -8.17 -7.51 10.25
C HIS A 3 -8.52 -7.08 8.82
N TRP A 4 -9.81 -6.78 8.58
CA TRP A 4 -10.30 -6.32 7.29
C TRP A 4 -11.07 -5.00 7.46
N GLY A 5 -10.55 -3.95 6.83
CA GLY A 5 -11.20 -2.65 6.72
C GLY A 5 -11.55 -2.30 5.28
N VAL A 6 -12.23 -1.18 5.10
CA VAL A 6 -12.78 -0.75 3.79
C VAL A 6 -11.67 -0.19 2.87
N ARG A 7 -10.57 0.30 3.45
CA ARG A 7 -9.41 0.80 2.70
C ARG A 7 -8.55 -0.36 2.22
N SER A 8 -7.93 -0.22 1.05
CA SER A 8 -7.14 -1.30 0.46
C SER A 8 -5.88 -1.70 1.25
N TYR A 9 -5.46 -0.88 2.22
CA TYR A 9 -4.34 -1.18 3.13
C TYR A 9 -4.80 -1.61 4.53
N GLU A 10 -6.10 -1.71 4.78
CA GLU A 10 -6.63 -2.27 6.03
C GLU A 10 -6.80 -3.79 5.87
N ASN A 11 -5.73 -4.49 5.48
CA ASN A 11 -5.63 -5.95 5.48
C ASN A 11 -4.26 -6.37 6.01
N ASP A 12 -4.18 -7.56 6.60
CA ASP A 12 -2.98 -8.06 7.27
C ASP A 12 -1.76 -8.06 6.35
N ASP A 13 -1.89 -8.55 5.11
CA ASP A 13 -0.77 -8.62 4.15
C ASP A 13 -0.19 -7.23 3.83
N ALA A 14 -1.04 -6.21 3.70
CA ALA A 14 -0.59 -4.84 3.47
C ALA A 14 0.10 -4.25 4.70
N ASP A 15 -0.42 -4.53 5.89
CA ASP A 15 0.14 -4.04 7.16
C ASP A 15 1.52 -4.66 7.39
N ASP A 16 1.62 -5.99 7.28
CA ASP A 16 2.88 -6.73 7.40
C ASP A 16 3.91 -6.25 6.38
N ALA A 17 3.50 -6.03 5.12
CA ALA A 17 4.40 -5.52 4.09
C ALA A 17 4.88 -4.09 4.36
N LEU A 18 4.00 -3.21 4.88
CA LEU A 18 4.35 -1.84 5.24
C LEU A 18 5.35 -1.82 6.40
N ASP A 19 5.08 -2.59 7.45
CA ASP A 19 5.96 -2.69 8.62
C ASP A 19 7.33 -3.26 8.25
N ALA A 20 7.37 -4.36 7.48
CA ALA A 20 8.63 -4.92 6.97
C ALA A 20 9.39 -3.91 6.09
N GLY A 21 8.67 -3.16 5.24
CA GLY A 21 9.26 -2.11 4.41
C GLY A 21 9.83 -0.94 5.21
N PHE A 22 9.18 -0.55 6.30
CA PHE A 22 9.68 0.49 7.20
C PHE A 22 10.88 0.00 8.02
N GLU A 23 10.83 -1.21 8.55
CA GLU A 23 11.95 -1.81 9.29
C GLU A 23 13.21 -1.89 8.42
N GLU A 24 13.09 -2.45 7.21
CA GLU A 24 14.21 -2.60 6.28
C GLU A 24 14.81 -1.26 5.85
N ALA A 25 13.97 -0.26 5.54
CA ALA A 25 14.44 0.99 4.96
C ALA A 25 14.85 2.05 6.00
N CYS A 26 14.28 2.02 7.21
CA CYS A 26 14.46 3.04 8.24
C CYS A 26 15.13 2.51 9.52
N GLY A 27 15.16 1.20 9.77
CA GLY A 27 15.86 0.57 10.89
C GLY A 27 15.59 1.25 12.24
N GLU A 28 16.63 1.79 12.87
CA GLU A 28 16.55 2.45 14.18
C GLU A 28 15.52 3.60 14.24
N GLU A 29 15.28 4.32 13.14
CA GLU A 29 14.26 5.38 13.11
C GLU A 29 12.84 4.79 13.22
N TYR A 30 12.61 3.66 12.57
CA TYR A 30 11.34 2.93 12.67
C TYR A 30 11.14 2.41 14.10
N GLU A 31 12.16 1.75 14.68
CA GLU A 31 12.12 1.26 16.06
C GLU A 31 11.82 2.37 17.07
N ALA A 32 12.48 3.53 16.94
CA ALA A 32 12.27 4.66 17.83
C ALA A 32 10.86 5.26 17.70
N LEU A 33 10.28 5.20 16.49
CA LEU A 33 8.92 5.69 16.24
C LEU A 33 7.83 4.69 16.67
N MET A 34 8.12 3.39 16.69
CA MET A 34 7.20 2.34 17.15
C MET A 34 7.25 2.12 18.67
N ASP A 35 8.16 2.77 19.38
CA ASP A 35 8.21 2.74 20.85
C ASP A 35 6.89 3.25 21.45
N ASP A 36 6.27 2.50 22.37
CA ASP A 36 5.03 2.88 23.07
C ASP A 36 5.10 4.24 23.79
N ARG A 37 6.31 4.75 24.06
CA ARG A 37 6.54 6.07 24.65
C ARG A 37 6.44 7.21 23.64
N ASN A 38 6.42 6.91 22.34
CA ASN A 38 6.23 7.90 21.29
C ASN A 38 4.78 8.43 21.34
N PRO A 39 4.58 9.75 21.53
CA PRO A 39 3.24 10.31 21.61
C PRO A 39 2.55 10.47 20.25
N LEU A 40 3.24 10.18 19.15
CA LEU A 40 2.69 10.36 17.81
C LEU A 40 1.62 9.30 17.50
N PRO A 41 0.46 9.71 16.97
CA PRO A 41 -0.49 8.76 16.41
C PRO A 41 0.11 7.96 15.26
N PHE A 42 -0.38 6.73 15.08
CA PHE A 42 0.07 5.79 14.04
C PHE A 42 0.13 6.41 12.62
N ASP A 43 -0.93 7.13 12.21
CA ASP A 43 -0.95 7.81 10.90
C ASP A 43 0.17 8.85 10.74
N GLN A 44 0.58 9.51 11.83
CA GLN A 44 1.69 10.48 11.79
C GLN A 44 3.05 9.79 11.73
N VAL A 45 3.18 8.63 12.39
CA VAL A 45 4.38 7.78 12.29
C VAL A 45 4.53 7.28 10.86
N GLN A 46 3.50 6.68 10.29
CA GLN A 46 3.55 6.20 8.91
C GLN A 46 3.83 7.32 7.91
N GLY A 47 3.22 8.50 8.09
CA GLY A 47 3.50 9.66 7.23
C GLY A 47 4.93 10.20 7.32
N LYS A 48 5.60 10.03 8.46
CA LYS A 48 7.02 10.38 8.62
C LYS A 48 7.94 9.40 7.92
N LEU A 49 7.60 8.12 7.92
CA LEU A 49 8.40 7.04 7.34
C LEU A 49 8.18 6.93 5.82
N ALA A 50 6.98 7.26 5.35
CA ALA A 50 6.59 7.13 3.96
C ALA A 50 7.56 7.86 3.01
N SER A 51 8.24 7.07 2.17
CA SER A 51 9.18 7.56 1.16
C SER A 51 9.19 6.61 -0.04
N GLY A 52 9.90 6.99 -1.10
CA GLY A 52 10.11 6.09 -2.24
C GLY A 52 10.87 4.82 -1.86
N LYS A 53 11.76 4.89 -0.86
CA LYS A 53 12.54 3.75 -0.38
C LYS A 53 11.68 2.75 0.38
N THR A 54 10.83 3.24 1.30
CA THR A 54 9.92 2.39 2.06
C THR A 54 8.85 1.78 1.15
N LEU A 55 8.43 2.49 0.11
CA LEU A 55 7.55 1.94 -0.92
C LEU A 55 8.19 0.75 -1.65
N GLU A 56 9.43 0.92 -2.13
CA GLU A 56 10.17 -0.16 -2.81
C GLU A 56 10.38 -1.36 -1.88
N ALA A 57 10.79 -1.11 -0.63
CA ALA A 57 11.01 -2.15 0.36
C ALA A 57 9.71 -2.90 0.72
N ALA A 58 8.59 -2.19 0.91
CA ALA A 58 7.31 -2.80 1.23
C ALA A 58 6.77 -3.66 0.07
N VAL A 59 6.90 -3.20 -1.18
CA VAL A 59 6.52 -4.01 -2.35
C VAL A 59 7.37 -5.27 -2.42
N ARG A 60 8.69 -5.17 -2.21
CA ARG A 60 9.58 -6.33 -2.19
C ARG A 60 9.20 -7.31 -1.08
N ALA A 61 8.92 -6.82 0.12
CA ALA A 61 8.49 -7.65 1.25
C ALA A 61 7.21 -8.43 0.90
N LEU A 62 6.22 -7.75 0.29
CA LEU A 62 5.00 -8.42 -0.16
C LEU A 62 5.26 -9.47 -1.25
N GLU A 63 6.14 -9.17 -2.22
CA GLU A 63 6.55 -10.15 -3.23
C GLU A 63 7.20 -11.39 -2.59
N GLU A 64 8.03 -11.21 -1.56
CA GLU A 64 8.64 -12.32 -0.82
C GLU A 64 7.60 -13.15 -0.04
N MET A 65 6.64 -12.50 0.62
CA MET A 65 5.54 -13.15 1.35
C MET A 65 4.68 -14.02 0.44
N VAL A 66 4.35 -13.51 -0.76
CA VAL A 66 3.58 -14.25 -1.79
C VAL A 66 4.45 -15.30 -2.52
N GLY A 67 5.77 -15.24 -2.35
CA GLY A 67 6.73 -16.20 -2.89
C GLY A 67 7.31 -15.86 -4.26
N GLY A 68 7.12 -14.62 -4.74
CA GLY A 68 7.87 -14.04 -5.85
C GLY A 68 7.22 -12.83 -6.53
N PRO A 69 7.85 -12.30 -7.58
CA PRO A 69 7.45 -11.03 -8.19
C PRO A 69 6.03 -11.03 -8.74
N PHE A 70 5.39 -9.86 -8.72
CA PHE A 70 4.00 -9.70 -9.16
C PHE A 70 3.76 -10.19 -10.60
N ASP A 71 4.68 -9.89 -11.52
CA ASP A 71 4.53 -10.22 -12.94
C ASP A 71 5.09 -11.61 -13.33
N ALA A 72 5.64 -12.37 -12.38
CA ALA A 72 6.33 -13.62 -12.69
C ALA A 72 5.37 -14.69 -13.23
N GLU A 73 4.19 -14.82 -12.64
CA GLU A 73 3.20 -15.84 -12.99
C GLU A 73 1.77 -15.28 -12.90
N PRO A 74 1.03 -15.20 -14.02
CA PRO A 74 -0.35 -14.76 -14.02
C PRO A 74 -1.21 -15.63 -13.10
N GLY A 75 -1.92 -15.01 -12.17
CA GLY A 75 -2.83 -15.70 -11.26
C GLY A 75 -2.19 -16.28 -10.00
N ARG A 76 -0.87 -16.14 -9.82
CA ARG A 76 -0.18 -16.56 -8.59
C ARG A 76 -0.65 -15.80 -7.37
N TRP A 77 -0.81 -14.49 -7.54
CA TRP A 77 -1.32 -13.61 -6.50
C TRP A 77 -2.82 -13.79 -6.43
N ASP A 78 -3.32 -14.21 -5.28
CA ASP A 78 -4.75 -14.27 -5.00
C ASP A 78 -5.36 -12.85 -4.90
N PRO A 79 -6.70 -12.71 -4.85
CA PRO A 79 -7.33 -11.41 -4.77
C PRO A 79 -6.92 -10.56 -3.55
N GLU A 80 -6.61 -11.19 -2.42
CA GLU A 80 -6.24 -10.50 -1.17
C GLU A 80 -4.84 -9.89 -1.31
N ALA A 81 -3.86 -10.66 -1.77
CA ALA A 81 -2.52 -10.18 -2.04
C ALA A 81 -2.49 -9.06 -3.11
N ARG A 82 -3.33 -9.16 -4.15
CA ARG A 82 -3.47 -8.09 -5.16
C ARG A 82 -4.03 -6.81 -4.54
N LEU A 83 -5.00 -6.94 -3.64
CA LEU A 83 -5.54 -5.80 -2.92
C LEU A 83 -4.48 -5.21 -1.97
N ALA A 84 -3.72 -6.03 -1.28
CA ALA A 84 -2.61 -5.62 -0.41
C ALA A 84 -1.58 -4.80 -1.18
N MET A 85 -1.20 -5.26 -2.37
CA MET A 85 -0.30 -4.53 -3.27
C MET A 85 -0.84 -3.14 -3.62
N ALA A 86 -2.14 -3.03 -3.94
CA ALA A 86 -2.76 -1.73 -4.14
C ALA A 86 -2.80 -0.90 -2.85
N GLY A 87 -3.03 -1.53 -1.70
CA GLY A 87 -2.95 -0.96 -0.36
C GLY A 87 -1.63 -0.25 -0.08
N VAL A 88 -0.52 -0.95 -0.21
CA VAL A 88 0.84 -0.42 -0.01
C VAL A 88 1.06 0.84 -0.85
N VAL A 89 0.69 0.79 -2.14
CA VAL A 89 0.85 1.92 -3.07
C VAL A 89 -0.07 3.09 -2.70
N VAL A 90 -1.35 2.82 -2.40
CA VAL A 90 -2.32 3.84 -1.99
C VAL A 90 -1.85 4.53 -0.72
N ARG A 91 -1.34 3.79 0.25
CA ARG A 91 -0.89 4.34 1.53
C ARG A 91 0.27 5.32 1.35
N HIS A 92 1.26 4.97 0.55
CA HIS A 92 2.35 5.88 0.19
C HIS A 92 1.85 7.11 -0.59
N ALA A 93 0.91 6.92 -1.52
CA ALA A 93 0.32 8.02 -2.26
C ALA A 93 -0.49 8.98 -1.37
N GLU A 94 -1.18 8.50 -0.32
CA GLU A 94 -1.89 9.34 0.64
C GLU A 94 -0.94 10.30 1.39
N PHE A 95 0.30 9.88 1.61
CA PHE A 95 1.35 10.72 2.20
C PHE A 95 2.15 11.54 1.18
N GLY A 96 1.72 11.57 -0.09
CA GLY A 96 2.34 12.39 -1.13
C GLY A 96 3.64 11.83 -1.70
N VAL A 97 3.95 10.55 -1.44
CA VAL A 97 5.10 9.89 -2.06
C VAL A 97 4.87 9.75 -3.58
N PRO A 98 5.81 10.21 -4.42
CA PRO A 98 5.71 9.99 -5.87
C PRO A 98 5.73 8.50 -6.21
N ILE A 99 4.68 8.03 -6.90
CA ILE A 99 4.56 6.62 -7.28
C ILE A 99 5.09 6.41 -8.71
N PRO A 100 6.04 5.47 -8.94
CA PRO A 100 6.49 5.13 -10.28
C PRO A 100 5.33 4.71 -11.19
N PRO A 101 5.27 5.17 -12.46
CA PRO A 101 4.12 4.90 -13.34
C PRO A 101 3.77 3.41 -13.50
N PRO A 102 4.74 2.48 -13.71
CA PRO A 102 4.41 1.06 -13.82
C PRO A 102 3.74 0.50 -12.55
N LEU A 103 4.21 0.93 -11.37
CA LEU A 103 3.69 0.48 -10.09
C LEU A 103 2.29 1.04 -9.82
N ARG A 104 2.10 2.33 -10.14
CA ARG A 104 0.81 3.01 -10.06
C ARG A 104 -0.23 2.34 -10.95
N ASP A 105 0.12 2.07 -12.20
CA ASP A 105 -0.81 1.51 -13.18
C ASP A 105 -1.22 0.07 -12.79
N ARG A 106 -0.30 -0.71 -12.20
CA ARG A 106 -0.61 -2.01 -11.58
C ARG A 106 -1.56 -1.88 -10.40
N ALA A 107 -1.31 -0.97 -9.46
CA ALA A 107 -2.19 -0.76 -8.32
C ALA A 107 -3.61 -0.35 -8.76
N ILE A 108 -3.73 0.49 -9.79
CA ILE A 108 -5.02 0.83 -10.40
C ILE A 108 -5.69 -0.41 -10.98
N ALA A 109 -4.96 -1.23 -11.75
CA ALA A 109 -5.51 -2.45 -12.33
C ALA A 109 -5.99 -3.44 -11.26
N CYS A 110 -5.26 -3.61 -10.16
CA CYS A 110 -5.68 -4.42 -9.02
C CYS A 110 -6.99 -3.91 -8.40
N LEU A 111 -7.12 -2.58 -8.22
CA LEU A 111 -8.34 -1.99 -7.69
C LEU A 111 -9.51 -2.16 -8.66
N GLU A 112 -9.32 -1.89 -9.96
CA GLU A 112 -10.37 -2.01 -10.97
C GLU A 112 -10.85 -3.45 -11.16
N GLY A 113 -9.92 -4.41 -11.08
CA GLY A 113 -10.17 -5.85 -11.19
C GLY A 113 -10.40 -6.55 -9.85
N GLU A 114 -10.79 -5.84 -8.80
CA GLU A 114 -11.01 -6.43 -7.48
C GLU A 114 -12.18 -7.43 -7.49
N GLU A 115 -11.89 -8.68 -7.11
CA GLU A 115 -12.82 -9.83 -7.13
C GLU A 115 -13.36 -10.20 -5.73
N ILE A 116 -13.00 -9.45 -4.68
CA ILE A 116 -13.39 -9.73 -3.30
C ILE A 116 -14.87 -9.36 -3.07
N GLU A 117 -15.60 -10.23 -2.39
CA GLU A 117 -16.97 -9.95 -1.93
C GLU A 117 -16.95 -9.21 -0.59
N TRP A 118 -17.66 -8.08 -0.50
CA TRP A 118 -17.65 -7.20 0.66
C TRP A 118 -19.02 -7.10 1.32
N ASP A 119 -19.06 -7.27 2.63
CA ASP A 119 -20.27 -7.03 3.44
C ASP A 119 -20.81 -5.61 3.24
N GLU A 120 -19.90 -4.62 3.16
CA GLU A 120 -20.22 -3.22 2.93
C GLU A 120 -19.91 -2.76 1.49
N ALA A 121 -20.37 -3.51 0.49
CA ALA A 121 -20.04 -3.31 -0.94
C ALA A 121 -20.17 -1.85 -1.44
N THR A 122 -21.18 -1.09 -0.98
CA THR A 122 -21.33 0.32 -1.38
C THR A 122 -20.22 1.20 -0.81
N LYS A 123 -19.86 1.02 0.47
CA LYS A 123 -18.77 1.76 1.11
C LYS A 123 -17.44 1.43 0.45
N ARG A 124 -17.19 0.14 0.20
CA ARG A 124 -15.99 -0.31 -0.51
C ARG A 124 -15.89 0.30 -1.91
N ARG A 125 -16.97 0.26 -2.68
CA ARG A 125 -17.00 0.87 -4.02
C ARG A 125 -16.62 2.36 -3.98
N LEU A 126 -17.22 3.14 -3.08
CA LEU A 126 -16.91 4.56 -2.93
C LEU A 126 -15.46 4.80 -2.51
N ARG A 127 -14.92 3.93 -1.64
CA ARG A 127 -13.52 4.01 -1.22
C ARG A 127 -12.58 3.69 -2.38
N ARG A 128 -12.82 2.59 -3.10
CA ARG A 128 -12.08 2.21 -4.30
C ARG A 128 -12.05 3.33 -5.34
N GLU A 129 -13.19 3.96 -5.62
CA GLU A 129 -13.26 5.10 -6.56
C GLU A 129 -12.35 6.27 -6.12
N LYS A 130 -12.28 6.55 -4.81
CA LYS A 130 -11.37 7.56 -4.26
C LYS A 130 -9.89 7.16 -4.37
N GLU A 131 -9.57 5.90 -4.09
CA GLU A 131 -8.20 5.36 -4.18
C GLU A 131 -7.68 5.43 -5.63
N ILE A 132 -8.49 4.99 -6.60
CA ILE A 132 -8.15 5.10 -8.02
C ILE A 132 -7.97 6.57 -8.42
N ALA A 133 -8.86 7.47 -7.99
CA ALA A 133 -8.75 8.89 -8.28
C ALA A 133 -7.49 9.53 -7.68
N LEU A 134 -7.09 9.12 -6.47
CA LEU A 134 -5.84 9.54 -5.83
C LEU A 134 -4.63 9.15 -6.69
N LEU A 135 -4.53 7.87 -7.05
CA LEU A 135 -3.42 7.36 -7.85
C LEU A 135 -3.33 8.06 -9.22
N ARG A 136 -4.47 8.27 -9.89
CA ARG A 136 -4.52 9.00 -11.16
C ARG A 136 -4.05 10.44 -11.03
N ARG A 137 -4.31 11.13 -9.90
CA ARG A 137 -3.83 12.50 -9.66
C ARG A 137 -2.34 12.56 -9.36
N ALA A 138 -1.79 11.53 -8.70
CA ALA A 138 -0.36 11.43 -8.43
C ALA A 138 0.49 11.39 -9.73
N ALA A 139 -0.12 11.07 -10.88
CA ALA A 139 0.49 11.19 -12.20
C ALA A 139 0.85 12.63 -12.61
N GLY A 140 0.22 13.65 -12.00
CA GLY A 140 0.33 15.06 -12.38
C GLY A 140 1.26 15.91 -11.51
N GLY A 141 2.16 15.30 -10.71
CA GLY A 141 3.15 16.03 -9.90
C GLY A 141 4.12 16.87 -10.78
N PRO A 142 4.67 17.98 -10.26
CA PRO A 142 5.23 19.09 -11.05
C PRO A 142 6.52 18.69 -11.76
N GLY A 143 6.40 18.27 -13.02
CA GLY A 143 7.52 17.86 -13.87
C GLY A 143 7.19 17.87 -15.35
N SER A 144 6.29 18.75 -15.79
CA SER A 144 6.00 18.96 -17.21
C SER A 144 5.93 20.46 -17.49
N SER A 145 7.08 21.04 -17.83
CA SER A 145 7.24 22.27 -18.59
C SER A 145 8.56 22.19 -19.34
#